data_AF-A0A5B8MQP9-F1
#
_entry.id   AF-A0A5B8MQP9-F1
#
_cell.length_a   1.000
_cell.length_b   1.000
_cell.length_c   1.000
_cell.angle_alpha   90.00
_cell.angle_beta   90.00
_cell.angle_gamma   90.00
#
_symmetry.space_group_name_H-M   'P 1'
#
loop_
_entity.id
_entity.type
_entity.pdbx_description
1 polymer ?
#
loop_
_entity_poly.entity_id
_entity_poly.type
_entity_poly.pdbx_seq_one_letter_code
_entity_poly.pdbx_strand_id
1 'polypeptide(L)'
;MEFNGASERQLKDIFDLGNDVVTNDVLNSFQDYIADGFDAFEKYIRDTLYQNGQESTALKMILAVEQLHNLMQESERRTSKKLEGQVKESVFFVPEALALCALQNSEKLDSADLRVEEDKLDRELQEMRADIASTRAACEQLQSEIRTLDEEIATCDVSSIQAIPDALGTDKENFAKDADAVNKAGKQLNSMLPKLKELSQKFGSATLTSTHDIISQVENEIQKRKESQAGRTLKEMCNLLT
;
A
#
# COMPACT_ATOMS: atom_id res chain seq x y z
N MET A 1 11.63 18.94 51.80
CA MET A 1 10.40 18.42 51.17
C MET A 1 10.72 16.99 50.76
N GLU A 2 10.15 16.02 51.47
CA GLU A 2 10.30 14.61 51.10
C GLU A 2 9.35 14.34 49.93
N PHE A 3 9.91 14.07 48.76
CA PHE A 3 9.14 13.73 47.58
C PHE A 3 8.66 12.28 47.71
N ASN A 4 7.35 12.10 47.65
CA ASN A 4 6.70 10.81 47.66
C ASN A 4 6.91 10.18 46.27
N GLY A 5 7.61 9.04 46.17
CA GLY A 5 7.93 8.39 44.88
C GLY A 5 6.73 8.01 44.00
N ALA A 6 5.51 8.20 44.50
CA ALA A 6 4.27 8.10 43.73
C ALA A 6 4.10 9.27 42.73
N SER A 7 4.51 10.49 43.09
CA SER A 7 4.39 11.67 42.22
C SER A 7 5.36 11.62 41.04
N GLU A 8 6.54 11.04 41.23
CA GLU A 8 7.56 10.88 40.18
C GLU A 8 7.13 9.88 39.10
N ARG A 9 6.43 8.79 39.49
CA ARG A 9 5.85 7.84 38.54
C ARG A 9 4.66 8.40 37.77
N GLN A 10 3.80 9.17 38.43
CA GLN A 10 2.69 9.85 37.75
C GLN A 10 3.17 10.92 36.77
N LEU A 11 4.21 11.67 37.12
CA LEU A 11 4.87 12.60 36.21
C LEU A 11 5.47 11.87 35.01
N LYS A 12 6.09 10.70 35.24
CA LYS A 12 6.63 9.90 34.15
C LYS A 12 5.52 9.38 33.24
N ASP A 13 4.43 8.81 33.75
CA ASP A 13 3.32 8.32 32.91
C ASP A 13 2.57 9.44 32.15
N ILE A 14 2.48 10.65 32.71
CA ILE A 14 1.78 11.78 32.08
C ILE A 14 2.63 12.44 30.99
N PHE A 15 3.96 12.46 31.16
CA PHE A 15 4.89 13.15 30.25
C PHE A 15 5.74 12.21 29.38
N ASP A 16 5.67 10.89 29.58
CA ASP A 16 6.20 9.90 28.65
C ASP A 16 5.22 9.76 27.47
N LEU A 17 5.23 10.79 26.61
CA LEU A 17 4.33 11.02 25.48
C LEU A 17 4.53 10.02 24.31
N GLY A 18 4.95 8.79 24.60
CA GLY A 18 5.37 7.83 23.58
C GLY A 18 6.59 8.33 22.80
N ASN A 19 7.50 9.02 23.48
CA ASN A 19 8.71 9.61 22.87
C ASN A 19 9.53 8.57 22.09
N ASP A 20 9.59 7.34 22.61
CA ASP A 20 10.23 6.21 21.94
C ASP A 20 9.51 5.83 20.64
N VAL A 21 8.18 5.85 20.62
CA VAL A 21 7.37 5.51 19.44
C VAL A 21 7.60 6.56 18.34
N VAL A 22 7.43 7.85 18.67
CA VAL A 22 7.60 8.94 17.70
C VAL A 22 9.02 8.98 17.16
N THR A 23 10.03 8.82 18.02
CA THR A 23 11.42 8.84 17.59
C THR A 23 11.74 7.63 16.70
N ASN A 24 11.24 6.44 17.04
CA ASN A 24 11.40 5.25 16.21
C ASN A 24 10.71 5.40 14.85
N ASP A 25 9.49 5.96 14.80
CA ASP A 25 8.76 6.16 13.54
C ASP A 25 9.52 7.11 12.60
N VAL A 26 10.10 8.19 13.14
CA VAL A 26 10.94 9.11 12.37
C VAL A 26 12.20 8.42 11.85
N LEU A 27 12.87 7.63 12.69
CA LEU A 27 14.08 6.90 12.29
C LEU A 27 13.79 5.83 11.24
N ASN A 28 12.71 5.06 11.40
CA ASN A 28 12.27 4.07 10.42
C ASN A 28 11.93 4.75 9.10
N SER A 29 11.18 5.85 9.12
CA SER A 29 10.86 6.62 7.92
C SER A 29 12.14 7.11 7.20
N PHE A 30 13.14 7.57 7.96
CA PHE A 30 14.42 8.00 7.40
C PHE A 30 15.19 6.84 6.76
N GLN A 31 15.15 5.65 7.36
CA GLN A 31 15.74 4.44 6.79
C GLN A 31 15.05 4.02 5.49
N ASP A 32 13.72 4.06 5.46
CA ASP A 32 12.93 3.77 4.26
C ASP A 32 13.29 4.74 3.12
N TYR A 33 13.40 6.04 3.42
CA TYR A 33 13.82 7.04 2.42
C TYR A 33 15.24 6.80 1.87
N ILE A 34 16.16 6.35 2.72
CA ILE A 34 17.51 5.98 2.27
C ILE A 34 17.42 4.79 1.32
N ALA A 35 16.70 3.73 1.71
CA ALA A 35 16.52 2.53 0.90
C ALA A 35 15.90 2.86 -0.47
N ASP A 36 14.80 3.61 -0.48
CA ASP A 36 14.13 4.07 -1.71
C ASP A 36 15.07 4.87 -2.63
N GLY A 37 15.92 5.72 -2.03
CA GLY A 37 16.92 6.48 -2.77
C GLY A 37 17.95 5.59 -3.46
N PHE A 38 18.46 4.57 -2.75
CA PHE A 38 19.40 3.61 -3.30
C PHE A 38 18.76 2.71 -4.38
N ASP A 39 17.53 2.26 -4.18
CA ASP A 39 16.76 1.49 -5.17
C ASP A 39 16.56 2.30 -6.46
N ALA A 40 16.25 3.60 -6.33
CA ALA A 40 16.13 4.50 -7.48
C ALA A 40 17.47 4.65 -8.23
N PHE A 41 18.60 4.75 -7.51
CA PHE A 41 19.94 4.78 -8.11
C PHE A 41 20.28 3.48 -8.85
N GLU A 42 20.01 2.33 -8.23
CA GLU A 42 20.24 1.02 -8.86
C GLU A 42 19.40 0.85 -10.12
N LYS A 43 18.12 1.23 -10.05
CA LYS A 43 17.22 1.20 -11.20
C LYS A 43 17.75 2.08 -12.34
N TYR A 44 18.18 3.31 -12.02
CA TYR A 44 18.76 4.22 -13.02
C TYR A 44 20.01 3.62 -13.69
N ILE A 45 20.90 3.00 -12.91
CA ILE A 45 22.10 2.33 -13.43
C ILE A 45 21.70 1.17 -14.35
N ARG A 46 20.72 0.37 -13.92
CA ARG A 46 20.20 -0.77 -14.71
C ARG A 46 19.65 -0.28 -16.03
N ASP A 47 18.74 0.69 -15.99
CA ASP A 47 18.07 1.22 -17.17
C ASP A 47 19.04 1.89 -18.13
N THR A 48 20.04 2.63 -17.63
CA THR A 48 20.96 3.40 -18.49
C THR A 48 22.11 2.56 -19.04
N LEU A 49 22.71 1.66 -18.24
CA LEU A 49 23.95 0.99 -18.63
C LEU A 49 23.75 -0.41 -19.23
N TYR A 50 22.70 -1.15 -18.82
CA TYR A 50 22.39 -2.42 -19.47
C TYR A 50 21.82 -2.21 -20.88
N GLN A 51 21.01 -1.17 -21.08
CA GLN A 51 20.48 -0.84 -22.42
C GLN A 51 21.59 -0.41 -23.40
N ASN A 52 22.70 0.14 -22.90
CA ASN A 52 23.86 0.55 -23.69
C ASN A 52 24.92 -0.56 -23.85
N GLY A 53 24.64 -1.79 -23.43
CA GLY A 53 25.56 -2.93 -23.56
C GLY A 53 26.82 -2.84 -22.69
N GLN A 54 26.81 -2.00 -21.64
CA GLN A 54 27.94 -1.79 -20.73
C GLN A 54 27.80 -2.58 -19.42
N GLU A 55 27.49 -3.87 -19.53
CA GLU A 55 27.17 -4.73 -18.37
C GLU A 55 28.28 -4.76 -17.31
N SER A 56 29.55 -4.83 -17.72
CA SER A 56 30.69 -4.86 -16.78
C SER A 56 30.81 -3.56 -15.97
N THR A 57 30.50 -2.41 -16.57
CA THR A 57 30.52 -1.11 -15.89
C THR A 57 29.31 -0.97 -14.96
N ALA A 58 28.14 -1.43 -15.43
CA ALA A 58 26.91 -1.44 -14.63
C ALA A 58 27.08 -2.26 -13.33
N LEU A 59 27.65 -3.45 -13.44
CA LEU A 59 27.93 -4.31 -12.28
C LEU A 59 28.89 -3.66 -11.27
N LYS A 60 29.96 -3.01 -11.76
CA LYS A 60 30.90 -2.29 -10.88
C LYS A 60 30.24 -1.11 -10.17
N MET A 61 29.34 -0.39 -10.86
CA MET A 61 28.61 0.72 -10.26
C MET A 61 27.59 0.23 -9.24
N ILE A 62 26.83 -0.83 -9.52
CA ILE A 62 25.89 -1.43 -8.55
C ILE A 62 26.65 -1.87 -7.29
N LEU A 63 27.78 -2.56 -7.43
CA LEU A 63 28.61 -2.95 -6.29
C LEU A 63 29.13 -1.74 -5.49
N ALA A 64 29.48 -0.63 -6.16
CA ALA A 64 29.90 0.59 -5.49
C ALA A 64 28.73 1.27 -4.74
N VAL A 65 27.52 1.23 -5.32
CA VAL A 65 26.29 1.71 -4.69
C VAL A 65 25.94 0.88 -3.46
N GLU A 66 26.07 -0.44 -3.53
CA GLU A 66 25.88 -1.35 -2.39
C GLU A 66 26.89 -1.07 -1.26
N GLN A 67 28.16 -0.84 -1.60
CA GLN A 67 29.17 -0.42 -0.61
C GLN A 67 28.82 0.92 0.04
N LEU A 68 28.34 1.89 -0.75
CA LEU A 68 27.90 3.18 -0.25
C LEU A 68 26.67 3.06 0.65
N HIS A 69 25.71 2.21 0.30
CA HIS A 69 24.54 1.91 1.10
C HIS A 69 24.94 1.34 2.47
N ASN A 70 25.85 0.37 2.50
CA ASN A 70 26.35 -0.21 3.75
C ASN A 70 27.06 0.83 4.63
N LEU A 71 27.88 1.70 4.04
CA LEU A 71 28.53 2.81 4.75
C LEU A 71 27.51 3.80 5.31
N MET A 72 26.46 4.10 4.53
CA MET A 72 25.39 5.00 4.92
C MET A 72 24.57 4.42 6.06
N GLN A 73 24.21 3.14 6.02
CA GLN A 73 23.52 2.45 7.11
C GLN A 73 24.34 2.46 8.41
N GLU A 74 25.66 2.25 8.33
CA GLU A 74 26.49 2.29 9.53
C GLU A 74 26.63 3.72 10.10
N SER A 75 26.70 4.72 9.22
CA SER A 75 26.69 6.14 9.61
C SER A 75 25.35 6.56 10.24
N GLU A 76 24.24 6.15 9.63
CA GLU A 76 22.88 6.36 10.12
C GLU A 76 22.76 5.77 11.51
N ARG A 77 23.09 4.49 11.71
CA ARG A 77 22.96 3.83 13.01
C ARG A 77 23.71 4.55 14.14
N ARG A 78 24.88 5.13 13.86
CA ARG A 78 25.65 5.91 14.83
C ARG A 78 25.02 7.28 15.12
N THR A 79 24.44 7.89 14.11
CA THR A 79 23.84 9.24 14.19
C THR A 79 22.44 9.17 14.82
N SER A 80 21.64 8.16 14.47
CA SER A 80 20.29 7.91 14.99
C SER A 80 20.28 7.74 16.50
N LYS A 81 21.25 7.01 17.08
CA LYS A 81 21.39 6.91 18.54
C LYS A 81 21.68 8.26 19.22
N LYS A 82 22.48 9.11 18.58
CA LYS A 82 22.78 10.45 19.11
C LYS A 82 21.56 11.36 19.01
N LEU A 83 20.84 11.28 17.89
CA LEU A 83 19.60 12.02 17.69
C LEU A 83 18.55 11.59 18.71
N GLU A 84 18.36 10.29 18.93
CA GLU A 84 17.43 9.76 19.94
C GLU A 84 17.75 10.31 21.34
N GLY A 85 19.02 10.30 21.74
CA GLY A 85 19.46 10.90 23.00
C GLY A 85 19.16 12.40 23.07
N GLN A 86 19.51 13.16 22.03
CA GLN A 86 19.27 14.60 21.99
C GLN A 86 17.79 14.97 22.03
N VAL A 87 16.97 14.22 21.30
CA VAL A 87 15.51 14.43 21.23
C VAL A 87 14.88 14.15 22.60
N LYS A 88 15.28 13.07 23.27
CA LYS A 88 14.85 12.76 24.64
C LYS A 88 15.28 13.83 25.65
N GLU A 89 16.51 14.30 25.56
CA GLU A 89 17.08 15.23 26.54
C GLU A 89 16.67 16.69 26.31
N SER A 90 16.35 17.08 25.07
CA SER A 90 16.18 18.50 24.71
C SER A 90 14.80 18.85 24.17
N VAL A 91 14.12 17.93 23.48
CA VAL A 91 12.86 18.22 22.78
C VAL A 91 11.67 17.75 23.60
N PHE A 92 11.70 16.50 24.06
CA PHE A 92 10.64 15.92 24.89
C PHE A 92 10.90 16.02 26.40
N PHE A 93 11.99 16.69 26.79
CA PHE A 93 12.28 16.92 28.20
C PHE A 93 11.38 18.02 28.77
N VAL A 94 10.59 17.67 29.78
CA VAL A 94 9.79 18.62 30.55
C VAL A 94 10.46 18.85 31.91
N PRO A 95 10.92 20.08 32.21
CA PRO A 95 11.44 20.40 33.54
C PRO A 95 10.41 20.14 34.63
N GLU A 96 10.83 19.44 35.69
CA GLU A 96 9.95 18.99 36.79
C GLU A 96 9.14 20.14 37.40
N ALA A 97 9.75 21.32 37.57
CA ALA A 97 9.08 22.49 38.12
C ALA A 97 7.87 22.95 37.27
N LEU A 98 7.92 22.79 35.95
CA LEU A 98 6.81 23.12 35.04
C LEU A 98 5.73 22.05 35.08
N ALA A 99 6.14 20.78 35.15
CA ALA A 99 5.22 19.65 35.25
C ALA A 99 4.37 19.69 36.54
N LEU A 100 5.00 20.03 37.66
CA LEU A 100 4.30 20.23 38.94
C LEU A 100 3.34 21.43 38.92
N CYS A 101 3.73 22.54 38.28
CA CYS A 101 2.83 23.68 38.09
C CYS A 101 1.60 23.31 37.24
N ALA A 102 1.77 22.51 36.18
CA ALA A 102 0.66 22.06 35.33
C ALA A 102 -0.34 21.19 36.11
N LEU A 103 0.15 20.26 36.93
CA LEU A 103 -0.69 19.40 37.78
C LEU A 103 -1.49 20.21 38.81
N GLN A 104 -0.85 21.18 39.47
CA GLN A 104 -1.51 22.03 40.46
C GLN A 104 -2.58 22.95 39.85
N ASN A 105 -2.47 23.25 38.55
CA ASN A 105 -3.45 24.05 37.82
C ASN A 105 -4.62 23.22 37.29
N SER A 106 -4.45 21.92 37.04
CA SER A 106 -5.54 21.07 36.55
C SER A 106 -6.58 20.75 37.64
N GLU A 107 -6.17 20.68 38.91
CA GLU A 107 -7.08 20.42 40.04
C GLU A 107 -8.03 21.59 40.38
N LYS A 108 -7.88 22.77 39.76
CA LYS A 108 -8.64 23.99 40.09
C LYS A 108 -9.82 24.30 39.16
N LEU A 109 -10.23 23.38 38.31
CA LEU A 109 -11.40 23.58 37.44
C LEU A 109 -12.71 23.26 38.18
N ASP A 110 -13.64 24.21 38.13
CA ASP A 110 -14.89 24.22 38.89
C ASP A 110 -15.83 23.06 38.47
N SER A 111 -16.30 22.30 39.44
CA SER A 111 -16.90 20.96 39.27
C SER A 111 -18.27 20.90 38.56
N ALA A 112 -18.93 22.03 38.33
CA ALA A 112 -20.28 22.06 37.76
C ALA A 112 -20.30 22.03 36.22
N ASP A 113 -19.38 22.75 35.57
CA ASP A 113 -19.25 22.77 34.10
C ASP A 113 -18.63 21.46 33.56
N LEU A 114 -17.82 20.79 34.39
CA LEU A 114 -17.17 19.53 34.03
C LEU A 114 -18.17 18.38 33.84
N ARG A 115 -19.26 18.31 34.61
CA ARG A 115 -20.22 17.18 34.52
C ARG A 115 -21.04 17.17 33.23
N VAL A 116 -21.42 18.35 32.75
CA VAL A 116 -22.19 18.47 31.49
C VAL A 116 -21.29 18.15 30.28
N GLU A 117 -20.02 18.57 30.31
CA GLU A 117 -19.06 18.16 29.28
C GLU A 117 -18.68 16.67 29.42
N GLU A 118 -18.61 16.10 30.62
CA GLU A 118 -18.36 14.68 30.84
C GLU A 118 -19.47 13.80 30.24
N ASP A 119 -20.75 14.13 30.48
CA ASP A 119 -21.89 13.42 29.87
C ASP A 119 -21.90 13.53 28.32
N LYS A 120 -21.40 14.65 27.78
CA LYS A 120 -21.28 14.87 26.34
C LYS A 120 -20.12 14.07 25.75
N LEU A 121 -18.95 14.09 26.40
CA LEU A 121 -17.78 13.29 26.05
C LEU A 121 -18.09 11.79 26.08
N ASP A 122 -18.86 11.33 27.07
CA ASP A 122 -19.30 9.94 27.15
C ASP A 122 -20.20 9.54 25.97
N ARG A 123 -21.08 10.46 25.54
CA ARG A 123 -21.92 10.24 24.36
C ARG A 123 -21.07 10.18 23.07
N GLU A 124 -20.14 11.11 22.91
CA GLU A 124 -19.21 11.14 21.77
C GLU A 124 -18.32 9.88 21.75
N LEU A 125 -17.87 9.40 22.91
CA LEU A 125 -17.13 8.15 23.03
C LEU A 125 -17.97 6.92 22.66
N GLN A 126 -19.24 6.88 23.04
CA GLN A 126 -20.14 5.80 22.64
C GLN A 126 -20.37 5.79 21.12
N GLU A 127 -20.54 6.96 20.51
CA GLU A 127 -20.70 7.12 19.07
C GLU A 127 -19.43 6.67 18.34
N MET A 128 -18.25 7.15 18.73
CA MET A 128 -16.98 6.72 18.15
C MET A 128 -16.73 5.22 18.31
N ARG A 129 -17.12 4.61 19.44
CA ARG A 129 -17.01 3.16 19.63
C ARG A 129 -17.93 2.40 18.68
N ALA A 130 -19.13 2.89 18.45
CA ALA A 130 -20.06 2.30 17.48
C ALA A 130 -19.50 2.40 16.04
N ASP A 131 -18.92 3.55 15.69
CA ASP A 131 -18.29 3.77 14.38
C ASP A 131 -17.07 2.88 14.16
N ILE A 132 -16.22 2.71 15.18
CA ILE A 132 -15.07 1.79 15.13
C ILE A 132 -15.54 0.35 14.95
N ALA A 133 -16.59 -0.07 15.67
CA ALA A 133 -17.14 -1.42 15.54
C ALA A 133 -17.71 -1.66 14.13
N SER A 134 -18.45 -0.68 13.60
CA SER A 134 -18.98 -0.70 12.24
C SER A 134 -17.86 -0.78 11.19
N THR A 135 -16.83 0.05 11.34
CA THR A 135 -15.67 0.10 10.43
C THR A 135 -14.89 -1.21 10.47
N ARG A 136 -14.68 -1.81 11.65
CA ARG A 136 -14.01 -3.11 11.78
C ARG A 136 -14.80 -4.22 11.07
N ALA A 137 -16.11 -4.26 11.26
CA ALA A 137 -16.96 -5.23 10.56
C ALA A 137 -16.87 -5.06 9.04
N ALA A 138 -16.85 -3.81 8.54
CA ALA A 138 -16.66 -3.52 7.12
C ALA A 138 -15.26 -3.97 6.63
N CYS A 139 -14.20 -3.75 7.41
CA CYS A 139 -12.86 -4.22 7.07
C CYS A 139 -12.76 -5.75 7.02
N GLU A 140 -13.37 -6.46 7.98
CA GLU A 140 -13.41 -7.93 7.99
C GLU A 140 -14.17 -8.48 6.77
N GLN A 141 -15.29 -7.85 6.41
CA GLN A 141 -16.03 -8.19 5.21
C GLN A 141 -15.17 -7.99 3.96
N LEU A 142 -14.52 -6.83 3.82
CA LEU A 142 -13.63 -6.55 2.68
C LEU A 142 -12.46 -7.53 2.61
N GLN A 143 -11.86 -7.89 3.73
CA GLN A 143 -10.81 -8.91 3.76
C GLN A 143 -11.32 -10.29 3.33
N SER A 144 -12.52 -10.67 3.73
CA SER A 144 -13.14 -11.91 3.25
C SER A 144 -13.37 -11.88 1.75
N GLU A 145 -13.88 -10.77 1.21
CA GLU A 145 -14.12 -10.60 -0.22
C GLU A 145 -12.82 -10.59 -1.03
N ILE A 146 -11.75 -9.96 -0.53
CA ILE A 146 -10.41 -10.03 -1.14
C ILE A 146 -9.89 -11.46 -1.18
N ARG A 147 -10.02 -12.22 -0.07
CA ARG A 147 -9.60 -13.63 -0.06
C ARG A 147 -10.36 -14.48 -1.07
N THR A 148 -11.67 -14.26 -1.19
CA THR A 148 -12.48 -14.94 -2.21
C THR A 148 -12.03 -14.56 -3.62
N LEU A 149 -11.71 -13.28 -3.87
CA LEU A 149 -11.17 -12.85 -5.16
C LEU A 149 -9.79 -13.45 -5.45
N ASP A 150 -8.90 -13.52 -4.45
CA ASP A 150 -7.59 -14.15 -4.60
C ASP A 150 -7.71 -15.65 -4.89
N GLU A 151 -8.64 -16.35 -4.24
CA GLU A 151 -8.99 -17.73 -4.55
C GLU A 151 -9.55 -17.87 -5.98
N GLU A 152 -10.47 -17.01 -6.39
CA GLU A 152 -11.01 -16.99 -7.75
C GLU A 152 -9.91 -16.73 -8.80
N ILE A 153 -8.98 -15.80 -8.54
CA ILE A 153 -7.81 -15.53 -9.38
C ILE A 153 -6.88 -16.73 -9.42
N ALA A 154 -6.60 -17.39 -8.29
CA ALA A 154 -5.77 -18.58 -8.24
C ALA A 154 -6.39 -19.76 -9.00
N THR A 155 -7.73 -19.88 -9.02
CA THR A 155 -8.42 -20.86 -9.87
C THR A 155 -8.47 -20.49 -11.36
N CYS A 156 -8.27 -19.22 -11.70
CA CYS A 156 -8.04 -18.80 -13.07
C CYS A 156 -6.61 -19.15 -13.47
N ASP A 157 -6.44 -20.38 -13.96
CA ASP A 157 -5.16 -20.91 -14.40
C ASP A 157 -4.65 -20.19 -15.67
N VAL A 158 -3.99 -19.04 -15.51
CA VAL A 158 -3.37 -18.26 -16.59
C VAL A 158 -2.20 -19.01 -17.25
N SER A 159 -1.68 -20.03 -16.57
CA SER A 159 -0.70 -20.98 -17.09
C SER A 159 -1.18 -21.66 -18.38
N SER A 160 -2.48 -21.96 -18.46
CA SER A 160 -3.11 -22.52 -19.66
C SER A 160 -3.18 -21.55 -20.84
N ILE A 161 -3.13 -20.24 -20.58
CA ILE A 161 -3.17 -19.17 -21.59
C ILE A 161 -1.76 -18.85 -22.11
N GLN A 162 -0.73 -18.99 -21.26
CA GLN A 162 0.68 -18.84 -21.66
C GLN A 162 1.18 -19.97 -22.58
N ALA A 163 0.52 -21.12 -22.63
CA ALA A 163 0.84 -22.19 -23.57
C ALA A 163 0.32 -21.92 -25.00
N ILE A 164 -0.54 -20.92 -25.19
CA ILE A 164 -1.21 -20.64 -26.47
C ILE A 164 -0.22 -20.10 -27.54
N PRO A 165 0.72 -19.19 -27.24
CA PRO A 165 1.71 -18.75 -28.22
C PRO A 165 2.67 -19.87 -28.66
N ASP A 166 3.00 -20.79 -27.75
CA ASP A 166 3.94 -21.89 -28.02
C ASP A 166 3.29 -23.05 -28.80
N ALA A 167 1.97 -23.30 -28.62
CA ALA A 167 1.23 -24.32 -29.37
C ALA A 167 0.74 -23.85 -30.75
N LEU A 168 0.65 -22.54 -30.97
CA LEU A 168 0.28 -21.91 -32.25
C LEU A 168 1.30 -22.16 -33.39
N GLY A 169 2.48 -22.70 -33.06
CA GLY A 169 3.57 -22.96 -34.01
C GLY A 169 3.48 -24.27 -34.79
N THR A 170 2.74 -25.29 -34.34
CA THR A 170 2.97 -26.66 -34.87
C THR A 170 1.78 -27.59 -35.13
N ASP A 171 0.56 -27.40 -34.61
CA ASP A 171 -0.52 -28.39 -34.87
C ASP A 171 -1.94 -27.78 -34.99
N LYS A 172 -2.56 -27.95 -36.17
CA LYS A 172 -3.93 -27.49 -36.49
C LYS A 172 -5.03 -28.19 -35.68
N GLU A 173 -4.80 -29.39 -35.15
CA GLU A 173 -5.79 -30.13 -34.33
C GLU A 173 -5.88 -29.63 -32.88
N ASN A 174 -4.79 -29.06 -32.34
CA ASN A 174 -4.80 -28.48 -30.99
C ASN A 174 -5.41 -27.08 -30.96
N PHE A 175 -5.36 -26.35 -32.08
CA PHE A 175 -5.94 -25.01 -32.21
C PHE A 175 -7.45 -24.96 -31.89
N ALA A 176 -8.22 -26.01 -32.22
CA ALA A 176 -9.65 -26.06 -31.90
C ALA A 176 -9.92 -26.21 -30.39
N LYS A 177 -9.08 -26.96 -29.67
CA LYS A 177 -9.16 -27.11 -28.21
C LYS A 177 -8.70 -25.83 -27.50
N ASP A 178 -7.67 -25.19 -28.03
CA ASP A 178 -7.14 -23.92 -27.50
C ASP A 178 -8.10 -22.76 -27.74
N ALA A 179 -8.79 -22.72 -28.90
CA ALA A 179 -9.86 -21.77 -29.16
C ALA A 179 -11.05 -21.95 -28.20
N ASP A 180 -11.38 -23.18 -27.83
CA ASP A 180 -12.41 -23.47 -26.82
C ASP A 180 -11.97 -23.06 -25.41
N ALA A 181 -10.68 -23.22 -25.06
CA ALA A 181 -10.12 -22.74 -23.81
C ALA A 181 -10.14 -21.20 -23.73
N VAL A 182 -9.75 -20.51 -24.81
CA VAL A 182 -9.85 -19.04 -24.92
C VAL A 182 -11.30 -18.56 -24.86
N ASN A 183 -12.22 -19.27 -25.50
CA ASN A 183 -13.65 -18.94 -25.46
C ASN A 183 -14.23 -19.16 -24.05
N LYS A 184 -13.80 -20.21 -23.33
CA LYS A 184 -14.20 -20.43 -21.93
C LYS A 184 -13.62 -19.37 -21.00
N ALA A 185 -12.33 -19.06 -21.11
CA ALA A 185 -11.68 -17.99 -20.36
C ALA A 185 -12.35 -16.64 -20.66
N GLY A 186 -12.62 -16.35 -21.93
CA GLY A 186 -13.34 -15.15 -22.36
C GLY A 186 -14.76 -15.07 -21.81
N LYS A 187 -15.50 -16.18 -21.75
CA LYS A 187 -16.83 -16.24 -21.11
C LYS A 187 -16.76 -16.03 -19.60
N GLN A 188 -15.76 -16.59 -18.92
CA GLN A 188 -15.53 -16.37 -17.49
C GLN A 188 -15.21 -14.91 -17.20
N LEU A 189 -14.28 -14.32 -17.96
CA LEU A 189 -13.91 -12.90 -17.86
C LEU A 189 -15.12 -11.98 -18.12
N ASN A 190 -15.92 -12.29 -19.14
CA ASN A 190 -17.10 -11.53 -19.48
C ASN A 190 -18.24 -11.69 -18.45
N SER A 191 -18.27 -12.80 -17.71
CA SER A 191 -19.20 -13.00 -16.59
C SER A 191 -18.77 -12.27 -15.30
N MET A 192 -17.49 -11.95 -15.17
CA MET A 192 -16.92 -11.20 -14.05
C MET A 192 -17.02 -9.68 -14.25
N LEU A 193 -17.00 -9.18 -15.48
CA LEU A 193 -17.14 -7.75 -15.79
C LEU A 193 -18.37 -7.06 -15.15
N PRO A 194 -19.59 -7.65 -15.17
CA PRO A 194 -20.75 -7.06 -14.50
C PRO A 194 -20.59 -6.99 -12.99
N LYS A 195 -19.99 -8.01 -12.37
CA LYS A 195 -19.73 -8.05 -10.91
C LYS A 195 -18.71 -6.99 -10.52
N LEU A 196 -17.67 -6.82 -11.33
CA LEU A 196 -16.64 -5.79 -11.15
C LEU A 196 -17.23 -4.38 -11.29
N LYS A 197 -18.17 -4.20 -12.24
CA LYS A 197 -18.91 -2.95 -12.44
C LYS A 197 -19.85 -2.64 -11.28
N GLU A 198 -20.52 -3.66 -10.73
CA GLU A 198 -21.38 -3.52 -9.56
C GLU A 198 -20.57 -3.18 -8.30
N LEU A 199 -19.41 -3.82 -8.09
CA LEU A 199 -18.46 -3.48 -7.03
C LEU A 199 -17.91 -2.06 -7.20
N SER A 200 -17.50 -1.69 -8.41
CA SER A 200 -17.06 -0.32 -8.73
C SER A 200 -18.15 0.71 -8.49
N GLN A 201 -19.43 0.42 -8.74
CA GLN A 201 -20.53 1.34 -8.45
C GLN A 201 -20.86 1.41 -6.95
N LYS A 202 -20.80 0.29 -6.23
CA LYS A 202 -21.06 0.25 -4.78
C LYS A 202 -19.97 0.97 -3.98
N PHE A 203 -18.72 0.94 -4.42
CA PHE A 203 -17.58 1.49 -3.69
C PHE A 203 -16.96 2.76 -4.33
N GLY A 204 -17.21 3.02 -5.62
CA GLY A 204 -16.66 4.16 -6.36
C GLY A 204 -17.29 5.52 -6.06
N SER A 205 -18.22 5.61 -5.11
CA SER A 205 -18.76 6.90 -4.66
C SER A 205 -17.88 7.57 -3.59
N ALA A 206 -16.90 6.87 -3.01
CA ALA A 206 -16.03 7.41 -1.97
C ALA A 206 -14.58 7.65 -2.43
N THR A 207 -14.11 7.02 -3.52
CA THR A 207 -12.72 7.17 -3.94
C THR A 207 -12.53 6.83 -5.43
N LEU A 208 -11.96 7.80 -6.16
CA LEU A 208 -11.20 7.65 -7.42
C LEU A 208 -11.98 7.68 -8.75
N THR A 209 -11.84 8.82 -9.41
CA THR A 209 -12.06 9.09 -10.84
C THR A 209 -11.15 8.28 -11.80
N SER A 210 -10.22 7.44 -11.31
CA SER A 210 -9.26 6.72 -12.17
C SER A 210 -9.69 5.31 -12.60
N THR A 211 -10.62 4.67 -11.91
CA THR A 211 -11.09 3.31 -12.25
C THR A 211 -12.05 3.29 -13.43
N HIS A 212 -12.76 4.39 -13.69
CA HIS A 212 -13.65 4.52 -14.85
C HIS A 212 -12.86 4.55 -16.18
N ASP A 213 -11.63 5.09 -16.16
CA ASP A 213 -10.72 5.11 -17.30
C ASP A 213 -10.18 3.71 -17.63
N ILE A 214 -9.91 2.87 -16.63
CA ILE A 214 -9.39 1.51 -16.86
C ILE A 214 -10.48 0.61 -17.48
N ILE A 215 -11.71 0.69 -17.01
CA ILE A 215 -12.82 -0.11 -17.55
C ILE A 215 -13.14 0.30 -18.99
N SER A 216 -13.21 1.60 -19.26
CA SER A 216 -13.46 2.12 -20.61
C SER A 216 -12.28 1.86 -21.57
N GLN A 217 -11.04 1.86 -21.08
CA GLN A 217 -9.86 1.47 -21.85
C GLN A 217 -9.88 -0.03 -22.20
N VAL A 218 -10.30 -0.89 -21.27
CA VAL A 218 -10.47 -2.33 -21.53
C VAL A 218 -11.61 -2.59 -22.52
N GLU A 219 -12.74 -1.90 -22.39
CA GLU A 219 -13.87 -1.98 -23.34
C GLU A 219 -13.45 -1.54 -24.75
N ASN A 220 -12.72 -0.43 -24.87
CA ASN A 220 -12.20 0.07 -26.14
C ASN A 220 -11.18 -0.91 -26.77
N GLU A 221 -10.30 -1.51 -25.97
CA GLU A 221 -9.29 -2.43 -26.50
C GLU A 221 -9.90 -3.78 -26.90
N ILE A 222 -10.94 -4.25 -26.19
CA ILE A 222 -11.75 -5.42 -26.59
C ILE A 222 -12.48 -5.15 -27.91
N GLN A 223 -13.09 -3.96 -28.06
CA GLN A 223 -13.80 -3.58 -29.26
C GLN A 223 -12.86 -3.46 -30.47
N LYS A 224 -11.71 -2.81 -30.27
CA LYS A 224 -10.64 -2.70 -31.29
C LYS A 224 -10.08 -4.06 -31.71
N ARG A 225 -9.96 -5.02 -30.78
CA ARG A 225 -9.56 -6.40 -31.10
C ARG A 225 -10.64 -7.16 -31.86
N LYS A 226 -11.93 -6.98 -31.55
CA LYS A 226 -13.04 -7.54 -32.33
C LYS A 226 -13.05 -7.02 -33.76
N GLU A 227 -12.83 -5.72 -33.95
CA GLU A 227 -12.76 -5.08 -35.28
C GLU A 227 -11.51 -5.51 -36.06
N SER A 228 -10.37 -5.66 -35.39
CA SER A 228 -9.12 -6.17 -35.99
C SER A 228 -9.22 -7.64 -36.41
N GLN A 229 -9.90 -8.48 -35.61
CA GLN A 229 -10.09 -9.89 -35.92
C GLN A 229 -11.09 -10.06 -37.08
N ALA A 230 -12.24 -9.37 -37.04
CA ALA A 230 -13.20 -9.37 -38.15
C ALA A 230 -12.60 -8.82 -39.46
N GLY A 231 -11.75 -7.78 -39.38
CA GLY A 231 -11.03 -7.23 -40.52
C GLY A 231 -9.99 -8.18 -41.10
N ARG A 232 -9.31 -8.98 -40.28
CA ARG A 232 -8.38 -10.03 -40.75
C ARG A 232 -9.13 -11.17 -41.42
N THR A 233 -10.25 -11.62 -40.86
CA THR A 233 -11.06 -12.70 -41.44
C THR A 233 -11.68 -12.28 -42.79
N LEU A 234 -12.14 -11.03 -42.92
CA LEU A 234 -12.61 -10.49 -44.21
C LEU A 234 -11.49 -10.37 -45.25
N LYS A 235 -10.29 -9.97 -44.84
CA LYS A 235 -9.12 -9.88 -45.73
C LYS A 235 -8.65 -11.25 -46.21
N GLU A 236 -8.70 -12.26 -45.36
CA GLU A 236 -8.41 -13.66 -45.72
C GLU A 236 -9.49 -14.24 -46.64
N MET A 237 -10.76 -13.93 -46.42
CA MET A 237 -11.84 -14.34 -47.33
C MET A 237 -11.75 -13.65 -48.70
N CYS A 238 -11.38 -12.37 -48.76
CA CYS A 238 -11.16 -11.67 -50.03
C CYS A 238 -9.96 -12.23 -50.81
N ASN A 239 -8.89 -12.62 -50.13
CA ASN A 239 -7.71 -13.23 -50.76
C ASN A 239 -7.96 -14.66 -51.27
N LEU A 240 -9.01 -15.34 -50.81
CA LEU A 240 -9.43 -16.66 -51.30
C LEU A 240 -10.35 -16.59 -52.53
N LEU A 241 -10.83 -15.39 -52.90
CA LEU A 241 -11.74 -15.14 -54.01
C LEU A 241 -11.08 -14.46 -55.22
N THR A 242 -9.76 -14.23 -55.17
CA THR A 242 -8.90 -13.74 -56.27
C THR A 242 -7.82 -14.75 -56.58
#